data_AF-A0A8T9DJ75-F1
#
_entry.id   AF-A0A8T9DJ75-F1
#
_cell.length_a   1.000
_cell.length_b   1.000
_cell.length_c   1.000
_cell.angle_alpha   90.00
_cell.angle_beta   90.00
_cell.angle_gamma   90.00
#
_symmetry.space_group_name_H-M   'P 1'
#
loop_
_entity.id
_entity.type
_entity.pdbx_description
1 polymer ?
#
loop_
_entity_poly.entity_id
_entity_poly.type
_entity_poly.pdbx_seq_one_letter_code
_entity_poly.pdbx_strand_id
1 'polypeptide(L)' 'MDHIVRLDSRQEAALQAAADKFVALHNGDVMKALKEMMVLNGHLQQKLDELGATARRHIDERRTNQTC' A
#
# COMPACT_ATOMS: atom_id res chain seq x y z
N MET A 1 -12.69 -0.02 1.85
CA MET A 1 -12.29 1.37 1.49
C MET A 1 -12.36 2.29 2.71
N ASP A 2 -12.35 1.75 3.93
CA ASP A 2 -12.72 2.46 5.17
C ASP A 2 -11.61 3.33 5.78
N HIS A 3 -10.50 3.54 5.05
CA HIS A 3 -9.33 4.25 5.55
C HIS A 3 -8.78 5.24 4.52
N ILE A 4 -9.64 6.11 3.97
CA ILE A 4 -9.14 7.26 3.21
C ILE A 4 -8.45 8.21 4.20
N VAL A 5 -7.13 8.30 4.11
CA VAL A 5 -6.32 9.17 4.96
C VAL A 5 -6.61 10.63 4.55
N ARG A 6 -7.03 11.46 5.52
CA ARG A 6 -7.12 12.91 5.34
C ARG A 6 -5.77 13.52 5.66
N LEU A 7 -5.25 14.32 4.74
CA LEU A 7 -4.00 15.05 4.91
C LEU A 7 -4.31 16.49 5.32
N ASP A 8 -3.45 17.08 6.15
CA ASP A 8 -3.42 18.53 6.32
C ASP A 8 -2.61 19.19 5.19
N SER A 9 -2.67 20.52 5.09
CA SER A 9 -2.03 21.26 3.99
C SER A 9 -0.51 21.05 3.91
N ARG A 10 0.17 20.79 5.04
CA ARG A 10 1.62 20.51 5.04
C ARG A 10 1.89 19.12 4.48
N GLN A 11 1.08 18.15 4.86
CA GLN A 11 1.15 16.79 4.34
C GLN A 11 0.81 16.72 2.85
N GLU A 12 -0.20 17.47 2.40
CA GLU A 12 -0.54 17.61 0.98
C GLU A 12 0.61 18.20 0.17
N ALA A 13 1.25 19.27 0.67
CA ALA A 13 2.41 19.87 0.00
C ALA A 13 3.61 18.90 -0.10
N ALA A 14 3.85 18.12 0.96
CA ALA A 14 4.89 17.09 0.96
C ALA A 14 4.58 15.97 -0.04
N LEU A 15 3.32 15.52 -0.11
CA LEU A 15 2.87 14.52 -1.07
C LEU A 15 3.00 15.04 -2.50
N GLN A 16 2.61 16.30 -2.76
CA GLN A 16 2.76 16.93 -4.07
C GLN A 16 4.23 16.98 -4.49
N ALA A 17 5.14 17.41 -3.62
CA ALA A 17 6.56 17.46 -3.92
C ALA A 17 7.16 16.07 -4.21
N ALA A 18 6.65 15.01 -3.58
CA ALA A 18 7.03 13.64 -3.87
C ALA A 18 6.47 13.18 -5.24
N ALA A 19 5.21 13.51 -5.53
CA ALA A 19 4.56 13.20 -6.80
C ALA A 19 5.29 13.88 -7.98
N ASP A 20 5.66 15.16 -7.84
CA ASP A 20 6.38 15.90 -8.88
C ASP A 20 7.74 15.25 -9.20
N LYS A 21 8.49 14.85 -8.16
CA LYS A 21 9.74 14.11 -8.33
C LYS A 21 9.53 12.77 -9.01
N PHE A 22 8.47 12.05 -8.64
CA PHE A 22 8.15 10.76 -9.25
C PHE A 22 7.81 10.91 -10.73
N VAL A 23 6.94 11.86 -11.08
CA VAL A 23 6.60 12.18 -12.48
C VAL A 23 7.84 12.56 -13.29
N ALA A 24 8.80 13.28 -12.69
CA ALA A 24 10.06 13.61 -13.36
C ALA A 24 10.88 12.35 -13.74
N LEU A 25 10.84 11.28 -12.93
CA LEU A 25 11.47 9.99 -13.27
C LEU A 25 10.80 9.31 -14.48
N HIS A 26 9.55 9.66 -14.79
CA HIS A 26 8.81 9.20 -15.95
C HIS A 26 8.82 10.22 -17.10
N ASN A 27 9.85 11.08 -17.17
CA ASN A 27 10.01 12.12 -18.21
C ASN A 27 8.81 13.08 -18.32
N GLY A 28 8.08 13.30 -17.23
CA GLY A 28 6.90 14.16 -17.22
C GLY A 28 5.60 13.46 -17.64
N ASP A 29 5.63 12.18 -17.99
CA ASP A 29 4.40 11.43 -18.34
C ASP A 29 3.64 11.03 -17.07
N VAL A 30 2.73 11.92 -16.66
CA VAL A 30 1.87 11.74 -15.48
C VAL A 30 1.01 10.48 -15.58
N MET A 31 0.47 10.17 -16.76
CA MET A 31 -0.44 9.04 -16.93
C MET A 31 0.30 7.70 -16.85
N LYS A 32 1.52 7.63 -17.38
CA LYS A 32 2.40 6.47 -17.21
C LYS A 32 2.80 6.29 -15.75
N ALA A 33 3.26 7.36 -15.10
CA ALA A 33 3.65 7.35 -13.69
C ALA A 33 2.50 6.84 -12.79
N LEU A 34 1.28 7.38 -12.99
CA LEU A 34 0.09 6.97 -12.24
C LEU A 34 -0.22 5.48 -12.43
N LYS A 35 -0.21 4.98 -13.67
CA LYS A 35 -0.50 3.57 -13.96
C LYS A 35 0.48 2.63 -13.28
N GLU A 36 1.78 2.93 -13.37
CA GLU A 36 2.82 2.11 -12.75
C GLU A 36 2.69 2.11 -11.22
N MET A 37 2.41 3.26 -10.60
CA MET A 37 2.16 3.34 -9.16
C MET A 37 0.92 2.55 -8.72
N MET A 38 -0.18 2.60 -9.49
CA MET A 38 -1.38 1.82 -9.19
C MET A 38 -1.12 0.31 -9.26
N VAL A 39 -0.38 -0.14 -10.27
CA VAL A 39 -0.01 -1.56 -10.41
C VAL A 39 0.88 -2.00 -9.25
N LEU A 40 1.88 -1.19 -8.88
CA LEU A 40 2.76 -1.47 -7.75
C LEU A 40 1.96 -1.57 -6.45
N ASN A 41 1.08 -0.61 -6.17
CA ASN A 41 0.25 -0.62 -4.98
C ASN A 41 -0.67 -1.85 -4.93
N GLY A 42 -1.22 -2.28 -6.07
CA GLY A 42 -1.99 -3.51 -6.16
C GLY A 42 -1.17 -4.75 -5.78
N HIS A 43 0.06 -4.86 -6.29
CA HIS A 43 0.96 -5.98 -5.97
C HIS A 43 1.39 -5.97 -4.50
N LEU A 44 1.66 -4.80 -3.94
CA LEU A 44 2.00 -4.66 -2.52
C LEU A 44 0.82 -5.05 -1.63
N GLN A 45 -0.41 -4.66 -1.99
CA GLN A 45 -1.60 -5.06 -1.26
C GLN A 45 -1.78 -6.59 -1.29
N GLN A 46 -1.60 -7.23 -2.45
CA GLN A 46 -1.66 -8.69 -2.57
C GLN A 46 -0.66 -9.38 -1.64
N LYS A 47 0.60 -8.91 -1.60
CA LYS A 47 1.62 -9.44 -0.68
C LYS A 47 1.25 -9.25 0.79
N LEU A 48 0.70 -8.08 1.16
CA LEU A 48 0.23 -7.82 2.53
C LEU A 48 -0.91 -8.76 2.90
N ASP A 49 -1.84 -9.02 1.99
CA ASP A 49 -2.97 -9.91 2.20
C ASP A 49 -2.50 -11.36 2.41
N GLU A 50 -1.53 -11.83 1.61
CA GLU A 50 -0.90 -13.15 1.74
C GLU A 50 -0.18 -13.32 3.09
N LEU A 51 0.61 -12.33 3.49
CA LEU A 51 1.31 -12.32 4.78
C LEU A 51 0.30 -12.31 5.94
N GLY A 52 -0.74 -11.47 5.85
CA GLY A 52 -1.80 -11.41 6.84
C GLY A 52 -2.58 -12.71 6.94
N ALA A 53 -2.87 -13.39 5.81
CA ALA A 53 -3.53 -14.69 5.80
C ALA A 53 -2.67 -15.79 6.46
N THR A 54 -1.35 -15.74 6.25
CA THR A 54 -0.40 -16.66 6.89
C THR A 54 -0.30 -16.41 8.39
N ALA A 55 -0.24 -15.14 8.82
CA ALA A 55 -0.24 -14.79 10.24
C ALA A 55 -1.53 -15.26 10.96
N ARG A 56 -2.70 -15.09 10.32
CA ARG A 56 -3.99 -15.56 10.85
C ARG A 56 -4.02 -17.08 11.02
N ARG A 57 -3.59 -17.85 10.01
CA ARG A 57 -3.50 -19.32 10.09
C ARG A 57 -2.64 -19.79 11.25
N HIS A 58 -1.48 -19.18 11.48
CA HIS A 58 -0.63 -19.55 12.60
C HIS A 58 -1.24 -19.23 13.97
N ILE A 59 -2.02 -18.15 14.09
CA ILE A 59 -2.73 -17.83 15.33
C ILE A 59 -3.81 -18.88 15.61
N ASP A 60 -4.55 -19.28 14.57
CA ASP A 60 -5.61 -20.29 14.69
C ASP A 60 -5.03 -21.67 15.06
N GLU A 61 -3.94 -22.10 14.42
CA GLU A 61 -3.23 -23.35 14.74
C GLU A 61 -2.71 -23.39 16.20
N ARG A 62 -2.18 -22.26 16.70
CA ARG A 62 -1.75 -22.19 18.11
C ARG A 62 -2.94 -22.26 19.07
N ARG A 63 -4.08 -21.68 18.72
CA ARG A 63 -5.31 -21.76 19.52
C ARG A 63 -5.85 -23.19 19.55
N THR A 64 -5.92 -23.87 18.41
CA THR A 64 -6.41 -25.26 18.37
C THR A 64 -5.52 -26.19 19.18
N ASN A 65 -4.20 -26.02 19.15
CA ASN A 65 -3.26 -26.88 19.90
C ASN A 65 -3.21 -26.59 21.41
N GLN A 66 -3.75 -25.46 21.88
CA GLN A 66 -3.87 -25.15 23.32
C GLN A 66 -5.18 -25.67 23.93
N THR A 67 -6.13 -26.13 23.11
CA THR A 67 -7.46 -26.57 23.57
C THR A 67 -7.59 -28.10 23.65
N CYS A 68 -6.48 -28.83 23.43
CA CYS A 68 -6.38 -30.29 23.57
C CYS A 68 -5.60 -30.69 24.82
#